data_AF-A0A932RLK1-F1
#
_entry.id   AF-A0A932RLK1-F1
#
_cell.length_a   1.000
_cell.length_b   1.000
_cell.length_c   1.000
_cell.angle_alpha   90.00
_cell.angle_beta   90.00
_cell.angle_gamma   90.00
#
_symmetry.space_group_name_H-M   'P 1'
#
loop_
_entity.id
_entity.type
_entity.pdbx_description
1 polymer ?
#
loop_
_entity_poly.entity_id
_entity_poly.type
_entity_poly.pdbx_seq_one_letter_code
_entity_poly.pdbx_strand_id
1 'polypeptide(L)'
;MLKEKLDAAQTWKQMEDLVVPRLRLTVNEHAAYSHLIRHSRLEGNRRLHFSITWLGRGTRLSDVPVRKAVRSLAAKGALRIVERSKAGHVVEVLLPGEIAVCRRSAPAQGGFDAEAEDFFRSRKLREAIFRREHNRCFYCFRFLTVRVRALDHVVPKAANGESSYRNVVACCTDCNARKGEKAAEDFLRQLFREGRLNGDEMDERLRAVKELADGKCKPDLAPLNGRHKRGPRPLDPSRHAGTREARDLC
;
A
#
# COMPACT_ATOMS: atom_id res chain seq x y z
N MET A 1 -29.44 14.11 -15.12
CA MET A 1 -28.11 14.36 -14.54
C MET A 1 -28.02 13.68 -13.18
N LEU A 2 -27.32 12.54 -13.13
CA LEU A 2 -27.16 11.75 -11.91
C LEU A 2 -26.29 12.54 -10.93
N LYS A 3 -26.87 13.05 -9.83
CA LYS A 3 -26.07 13.53 -8.69
C LYS A 3 -25.33 12.32 -8.15
N GLU A 4 -24.03 12.20 -8.42
CA GLU A 4 -23.17 11.26 -7.69
C GLU A 4 -23.41 11.49 -6.20
N LYS A 5 -24.02 10.50 -5.53
CA LYS A 5 -24.23 10.57 -4.09
C LYS A 5 -22.86 10.52 -3.45
N LEU A 6 -22.49 11.59 -2.76
CA LEU A 6 -21.27 11.66 -1.99
C LEU A 6 -21.23 10.50 -0.98
N ASP A 7 -20.19 9.66 -1.04
CA ASP A 7 -20.00 8.58 -0.08
C ASP A 7 -19.62 9.18 1.29
N ALA A 8 -20.58 9.17 2.21
CA ALA A 8 -20.41 9.71 3.55
C ALA A 8 -19.32 8.97 4.34
N ALA A 9 -19.23 7.64 4.19
CA ALA A 9 -18.25 6.83 4.90
C ALA A 9 -16.83 7.13 4.40
N GLN A 10 -16.66 7.22 3.09
CA GLN A 10 -15.38 7.56 2.48
C GLN A 10 -14.97 9.02 2.79
N THR A 11 -15.92 9.94 2.77
CA THR A 11 -15.67 11.36 3.10
C THR A 11 -15.19 11.49 4.55
N TRP A 12 -15.84 10.78 5.49
CA TRP A 12 -15.44 10.82 6.90
C TRP A 12 -14.02 10.27 7.10
N LYS A 13 -13.69 9.13 6.49
CA LYS A 13 -12.31 8.58 6.51
C LYS A 13 -11.29 9.61 6.04
N GLN A 14 -11.56 10.27 4.90
CA GLN A 14 -10.66 11.27 4.36
C GLN A 14 -10.54 12.52 5.24
N MET A 15 -11.58 12.89 5.99
CA MET A 15 -11.51 14.00 6.93
C MET A 15 -10.52 13.71 8.06
N GLU A 16 -10.61 12.52 8.66
CA GLU A 16 -9.72 12.08 9.73
C GLU A 16 -8.29 11.84 9.22
N ASP A 17 -8.15 11.13 8.09
CA ASP A 17 -6.84 10.72 7.57
C ASP A 17 -6.06 11.88 6.93
N LEU A 18 -6.77 12.87 6.36
CA LEU A 18 -6.16 13.93 5.56
C LEU A 18 -6.35 15.31 6.18
N VAL A 19 -7.58 15.72 6.43
CA VAL A 19 -7.88 17.12 6.76
C VAL A 19 -7.36 17.46 8.15
N VAL A 20 -7.66 16.63 9.15
CA VAL A 20 -7.22 16.84 10.54
C VAL A 20 -5.69 16.96 10.65
N PRO A 21 -4.87 16.00 10.17
CA PRO A 21 -3.42 16.08 10.31
C PRO A 21 -2.79 17.17 9.44
N ARG A 22 -3.28 17.41 8.22
CA ARG A 22 -2.66 18.36 7.29
C ARG A 22 -2.95 19.80 7.61
N LEU A 23 -4.18 20.10 8.04
CA LEU A 23 -4.55 21.44 8.50
C LEU A 23 -4.26 21.65 9.99
N ARG A 24 -3.75 20.62 10.68
CA ARG A 24 -3.49 20.60 12.12
C ARG A 24 -4.71 21.13 12.88
N LEU A 25 -5.86 20.49 12.65
CA LEU A 25 -7.11 20.96 13.26
C LEU A 25 -7.08 20.73 14.77
N THR A 26 -7.48 21.75 15.51
CA THR A 26 -7.76 21.60 16.95
C THR A 26 -9.07 20.85 17.17
N VAL A 27 -9.32 20.37 18.39
CA VAL A 27 -10.58 19.68 18.73
C VAL A 27 -11.81 20.52 18.38
N ASN A 28 -11.76 21.83 18.65
CA ASN A 28 -12.86 22.75 18.36
C ASN A 28 -13.07 22.96 16.85
N GLU A 29 -11.96 23.08 16.10
CA GLU A 29 -12.01 23.23 14.64
C GLU A 29 -12.52 21.96 13.98
N HIS A 30 -12.07 20.80 14.45
CA HIS A 30 -12.52 19.51 13.94
C HIS A 30 -14.02 19.32 14.21
N ALA A 31 -14.49 19.56 15.44
CA ALA A 31 -15.91 19.48 15.78
C ALA A 31 -16.77 20.43 14.92
N ALA A 32 -16.34 21.68 14.75
CA ALA A 32 -17.02 22.66 13.92
C ALA A 32 -17.07 22.23 12.44
N TYR A 33 -15.94 21.80 11.89
CA TYR A 33 -15.85 21.37 10.49
C TYR A 33 -16.70 20.13 10.22
N SER A 34 -16.66 19.14 11.10
CA SER A 34 -17.48 17.92 10.99
C SER A 34 -18.97 18.21 11.06
N HIS A 35 -19.40 19.11 11.95
CA HIS A 35 -20.79 19.54 12.04
C HIS A 35 -21.23 20.29 10.76
N LEU A 36 -20.39 21.17 10.23
CA LEU A 36 -20.66 21.91 9.00
C LEU A 36 -20.75 20.98 7.78
N ILE A 37 -19.87 19.99 7.65
CA ILE A 37 -19.92 19.00 6.55
C ILE A 37 -21.22 18.19 6.59
N ARG A 38 -21.63 17.73 7.78
CA ARG A 38 -22.85 16.93 7.97
C ARG A 38 -24.10 17.68 7.51
N HIS A 39 -24.20 18.97 7.80
CA HIS A 39 -25.37 19.80 7.49
C HIS A 39 -25.23 20.60 6.18
N SER A 40 -24.20 20.31 5.39
CA SER A 40 -24.02 20.92 4.06
C SER A 40 -23.82 19.83 3.01
N ARG A 41 -22.57 19.39 2.80
CA ARG A 41 -22.16 18.52 1.70
C ARG A 41 -22.87 17.16 1.75
N LEU A 42 -23.01 16.58 2.94
CA LEU A 42 -23.72 15.30 3.11
C LEU A 42 -25.24 15.40 2.93
N GLU A 43 -25.80 16.62 2.96
CA GLU A 43 -27.21 16.90 2.62
C GLU A 43 -27.38 17.40 1.17
N GLY A 44 -26.29 17.40 0.38
CA GLY A 44 -26.30 17.84 -1.02
C GLY A 44 -26.21 19.36 -1.22
N ASN A 45 -25.99 20.12 -0.15
CA ASN A 45 -25.88 21.57 -0.17
C ASN A 45 -24.40 21.99 -0.16
N ARG A 46 -23.97 22.76 -1.16
CA ARG A 46 -22.61 23.32 -1.20
C ARG A 46 -22.45 24.55 -0.31
N ARG A 47 -23.51 25.35 -0.20
CA ARG A 47 -23.59 26.55 0.63
C ARG A 47 -24.44 26.28 1.84
N LEU A 48 -24.00 26.72 3.00
CA LEU A 48 -24.73 26.61 4.25
C LEU A 48 -24.88 28.00 4.87
N HIS A 49 -26.12 28.37 5.17
CA HIS A 49 -26.43 29.53 5.98
C HIS A 49 -26.59 29.08 7.44
N PHE A 50 -25.82 29.66 8.36
CA PHE A 50 -25.90 29.31 9.78
C PHE A 50 -25.56 30.49 10.70
N SER A 51 -26.05 30.45 11.94
CA SER A 51 -25.63 31.37 12.99
C SER A 51 -24.57 30.74 13.90
N ILE A 52 -23.69 31.55 14.50
CA ILE A 52 -22.67 31.07 15.44
C ILE A 52 -23.31 30.26 16.58
N THR A 53 -24.45 30.73 17.10
CA THR A 53 -25.17 30.05 18.18
C THR A 53 -25.76 28.70 17.76
N TRP A 54 -26.17 28.54 16.49
CA TRP A 54 -26.58 27.24 15.97
C TRP A 54 -25.41 26.26 15.94
N LEU A 55 -24.27 26.69 15.40
CA LEU A 55 -23.07 25.86 15.34
C LEU A 55 -22.56 25.51 16.75
N GLY A 56 -22.55 26.47 17.68
CA GLY A 56 -22.15 26.25 19.07
C GLY A 56 -23.01 25.23 19.80
N ARG A 57 -24.34 25.28 19.62
CA ARG A 57 -25.25 24.25 20.15
C ARG A 57 -24.95 22.87 19.57
N GLY A 58 -24.75 22.79 18.25
CA GLY A 58 -24.44 21.54 17.56
C GLY A 58 -23.10 20.91 17.97
N THR A 59 -22.10 21.73 18.27
CA THR A 59 -20.76 21.27 18.70
C THR A 59 -20.58 21.21 20.21
N ARG A 60 -21.57 21.67 20.99
CA ARG A 60 -21.47 21.91 22.45
C ARG A 60 -20.29 22.82 22.83
N LEU A 61 -20.10 23.88 22.06
CA LEU A 61 -19.08 24.91 22.29
C LEU A 61 -19.75 26.25 22.53
N SER A 62 -19.11 27.10 23.34
CA SER A 62 -19.53 28.50 23.47
C SER A 62 -19.21 29.30 22.21
N ASP A 63 -19.89 30.43 22.04
CA ASP A 63 -19.80 31.29 20.85
C ASP A 63 -18.36 31.73 20.51
N VAL A 64 -17.53 31.96 21.52
CA VAL A 64 -16.16 32.48 21.34
C VAL A 64 -15.25 31.44 20.66
N PRO A 65 -15.11 30.20 21.17
CA PRO A 65 -14.44 29.10 20.47
C PRO A 65 -14.99 28.87 19.05
N VAL A 66 -16.30 28.94 18.85
CA VAL A 66 -16.93 28.73 17.55
C VAL A 66 -16.50 29.81 16.55
N ARG A 67 -16.56 31.09 16.94
CA ARG A 67 -16.07 32.19 16.09
C ARG A 67 -14.58 32.07 15.78
N LYS A 68 -13.77 31.60 16.73
CA LYS A 68 -12.34 31.33 16.49
C LYS A 68 -12.16 30.17 15.50
N ALA A 69 -12.89 29.07 15.68
CA ALA A 69 -12.84 27.91 14.81
C ALA A 69 -13.26 28.24 13.37
N VAL A 70 -14.38 28.94 13.16
CA VAL A 70 -14.84 29.35 11.82
C VAL A 70 -13.81 30.22 11.12
N ARG A 71 -13.23 31.21 11.82
CA ARG A 71 -12.17 32.07 11.27
C ARG A 71 -10.92 31.27 10.91
N SER A 72 -10.49 30.38 11.80
CA SER A 72 -9.31 29.55 11.60
C SER A 72 -9.50 28.58 10.42
N LEU A 73 -10.66 27.92 10.33
CA LEU A 73 -11.00 27.03 9.22
C LEU A 73 -11.03 27.76 7.88
N ALA A 74 -11.55 29.00 7.85
CA ALA A 74 -11.49 29.83 6.65
C ALA A 74 -10.04 30.19 6.26
N ALA A 75 -9.20 30.56 7.23
CA ALA A 75 -7.78 30.84 7.00
C ALA A 75 -7.00 29.61 6.52
N LYS A 76 -7.35 28.43 7.04
CA LYS A 76 -6.78 27.13 6.62
C LYS A 76 -7.34 26.62 5.29
N GLY A 77 -8.29 27.33 4.68
CA GLY A 77 -8.87 26.99 3.39
C GLY A 77 -9.88 25.83 3.43
N ALA A 78 -10.36 25.43 4.61
CA ALA A 78 -11.42 24.43 4.77
C ALA A 78 -12.83 25.03 4.55
N LEU A 79 -12.97 26.36 4.73
CA LEU A 79 -14.20 27.10 4.49
C LEU A 79 -13.92 28.29 3.57
N ARG A 80 -14.90 28.64 2.74
CA ARG A 80 -14.95 29.92 2.05
C ARG A 80 -16.15 30.70 2.56
N ILE A 81 -15.91 31.85 3.17
CA ILE A 81 -16.98 32.72 3.67
C ILE A 81 -17.50 33.53 2.49
N VAL A 82 -18.76 33.29 2.11
CA VAL A 82 -19.44 34.00 1.01
C VAL A 82 -20.07 35.29 1.52
N GLU A 83 -20.72 35.23 2.68
CA GLU A 83 -21.39 36.39 3.27
C GLU A 83 -21.21 36.41 4.79
N ARG A 84 -20.98 37.61 5.33
CA ARG A 84 -20.94 37.88 6.77
C ARG A 84 -22.06 38.84 7.12
N SER A 85 -23.08 38.36 7.83
CA SER A 85 -24.11 39.22 8.42
C SER A 85 -24.21 39.00 9.93
N LYS A 86 -24.91 39.91 10.62
CA LYS A 86 -25.28 39.72 12.02
C LYS A 86 -26.35 38.63 12.21
N ALA A 87 -27.15 38.37 11.17
CA ALA A 87 -28.23 37.37 11.19
C ALA A 87 -27.75 35.94 10.88
N GLY A 88 -26.59 35.81 10.24
CA GLY A 88 -26.00 34.53 9.87
C GLY A 88 -24.84 34.66 8.87
N HIS A 89 -24.10 33.57 8.74
CA HIS A 89 -22.98 33.44 7.82
C HIS A 89 -23.37 32.49 6.69
N VAL A 90 -23.08 32.87 5.46
CA VAL A 90 -23.13 31.96 4.31
C VAL A 90 -21.72 31.48 4.04
N VAL A 91 -21.49 30.16 4.15
CA VAL A 91 -20.19 29.55 3.88
C VAL A 91 -20.31 28.46 2.83
N GLU A 92 -19.27 28.32 2.01
CA GLU A 92 -19.02 27.11 1.25
C GLU A 92 -18.06 26.22 2.05
N VAL A 93 -18.47 24.99 2.31
CA VAL A 93 -17.67 23.99 3.03
C VAL A 93 -16.94 23.14 2.00
N LEU A 94 -15.61 23.16 2.03
CA LEU A 94 -14.80 22.44 1.05
C LEU A 94 -14.59 20.99 1.53
N LEU A 95 -14.72 20.02 0.63
CA LEU A 95 -14.37 18.62 0.89
C LEU A 95 -12.85 18.40 0.92
N PRO A 96 -12.35 17.28 1.46
CA PRO A 96 -10.93 16.94 1.46
C PRO A 96 -10.27 17.10 0.07
N GLY A 97 -10.91 16.66 -1.01
CA GLY A 97 -10.38 16.82 -2.38
C GLY A 97 -10.41 18.26 -2.95
N GLU A 98 -11.19 19.15 -2.34
CA GLU A 98 -11.34 20.56 -2.73
C GLU A 98 -10.33 21.47 -1.99
N ILE A 99 -9.82 21.03 -0.84
CA ILE A 99 -8.85 21.78 -0.03
C ILE A 99 -7.46 21.64 -0.65
N ALA A 100 -6.81 22.75 -1.01
CA ALA A 100 -5.53 22.74 -1.75
C ALA A 100 -4.41 21.90 -1.08
N VAL A 101 -4.29 21.97 0.25
CA VAL A 101 -3.30 21.20 1.03
C VAL A 101 -3.64 19.70 1.04
N CYS A 102 -4.93 19.35 0.90
CA CYS A 102 -5.39 17.97 0.88
C CYS A 102 -5.48 17.39 -0.55
N ARG A 103 -5.65 18.24 -1.58
CA ARG A 103 -5.64 17.92 -3.01
C ARG A 103 -4.27 17.44 -3.49
N ARG A 104 -3.19 17.91 -2.87
CA ARG A 104 -1.86 17.31 -3.02
C ARG A 104 -1.89 15.99 -2.23
N SER A 105 -2.19 14.93 -2.96
CA SER A 105 -2.56 13.61 -2.46
C SER A 105 -1.71 13.15 -1.26
N ALA A 106 -2.38 12.72 -0.19
CA ALA A 106 -2.06 11.37 0.28
C ALA A 106 -2.75 10.50 -0.76
N PRO A 107 -2.15 9.36 -1.13
CA PRO A 107 -2.56 8.66 -2.33
C PRO A 107 -4.07 8.49 -2.29
N ALA A 108 -4.71 8.99 -3.34
CA ALA A 108 -6.08 8.64 -3.63
C ALA A 108 -6.18 7.11 -3.57
N GLN A 109 -7.39 6.59 -3.39
CA GLN A 109 -7.73 5.22 -3.77
C GLN A 109 -7.65 5.06 -5.31
N GLY A 110 -6.57 5.55 -5.94
CA GLY A 110 -6.14 5.09 -7.24
C GLY A 110 -5.51 3.73 -7.02
N GLY A 111 -5.90 2.76 -7.84
CA GLY A 111 -5.25 1.46 -7.87
C GLY A 111 -3.73 1.67 -7.83
N PHE A 112 -3.07 1.02 -6.89
CA PHE A 112 -1.62 0.92 -6.95
C PHE A 112 -1.30 0.29 -8.29
N ASP A 113 -0.72 1.09 -9.19
CA ASP A 113 -0.25 0.58 -10.46
C ASP A 113 1.04 -0.17 -10.19
N ALA A 114 0.90 -1.46 -9.87
CA ALA A 114 2.04 -2.31 -9.60
C ALA A 114 3.04 -2.32 -10.76
N GLU A 115 2.60 -2.00 -11.98
CA GLU A 115 3.45 -1.92 -13.16
C GLU A 115 4.47 -0.77 -13.07
N ALA A 116 4.07 0.39 -12.52
CA ALA A 116 4.89 1.61 -12.50
C ALA A 116 5.81 1.71 -11.25
N GLU A 117 5.74 0.74 -10.35
CA GLU A 117 6.34 0.84 -9.02
C GLU A 117 7.68 0.11 -8.94
N ASP A 118 8.68 0.77 -8.35
CA ASP A 118 10.00 0.21 -8.12
C ASP A 118 10.02 -0.55 -6.79
N PHE A 119 9.99 -1.89 -6.88
CA PHE A 119 9.85 -2.77 -5.72
C PHE A 119 11.07 -2.78 -4.79
N PHE A 120 12.19 -2.15 -5.17
CA PHE A 120 13.35 -1.99 -4.29
C PHE A 120 13.26 -0.77 -3.37
N ARG A 121 12.44 0.25 -3.71
CA ARG A 121 12.39 1.53 -2.98
C ARG A 121 11.82 1.45 -1.58
N SER A 122 10.88 0.53 -1.34
CA SER A 122 10.13 0.47 -0.08
C SER A 122 10.17 -0.91 0.52
N ARG A 123 10.43 -0.98 1.83
CA ARG A 123 10.35 -2.22 2.61
C ARG A 123 9.01 -2.94 2.43
N LYS A 124 7.90 -2.20 2.38
CA LYS A 124 6.56 -2.76 2.20
C LYS A 124 6.42 -3.49 0.85
N LEU A 125 6.95 -2.89 -0.22
CA LEU A 125 6.92 -3.48 -1.57
C LEU A 125 7.80 -4.72 -1.63
N ARG A 126 9.00 -4.66 -1.03
CA ARG A 126 9.87 -5.83 -0.91
C ARG A 126 9.19 -6.99 -0.19
N GLU A 127 8.52 -6.70 0.94
CA GLU A 127 7.75 -7.69 1.69
C GLU A 127 6.59 -8.30 0.89
N ALA A 128 6.00 -7.56 -0.03
CA ALA A 128 4.97 -8.09 -0.93
C ALA A 128 5.51 -9.15 -1.90
N ILE A 129 6.70 -8.94 -2.47
CA ILE A 129 7.35 -9.94 -3.34
C ILE A 129 7.70 -11.21 -2.55
N PHE A 130 8.22 -11.07 -1.32
CA PHE A 130 8.49 -12.23 -0.46
C PHE A 130 7.22 -13.04 -0.15
N ARG A 131 6.08 -12.37 0.06
CA ARG A 131 4.79 -13.04 0.28
C ARG A 131 4.27 -13.73 -0.99
N ARG A 132 4.41 -13.10 -2.15
CA ARG A 132 4.03 -13.68 -3.46
C ARG A 132 4.70 -15.04 -3.67
N GLU A 133 5.99 -15.13 -3.36
CA GLU A 133 6.76 -16.38 -3.48
C GLU A 133 6.59 -17.33 -2.28
N HIS A 134 5.64 -17.05 -1.39
CA HIS A 134 5.42 -17.82 -0.15
C HIS A 134 6.68 -17.99 0.72
N ASN A 135 7.55 -16.97 0.74
CA ASN A 135 8.87 -17.02 1.35
C ASN A 135 9.71 -18.23 0.89
N ARG A 136 9.64 -18.58 -0.39
CA ARG A 136 10.54 -19.56 -1.02
C ARG A 136 11.40 -18.87 -2.08
N CYS A 137 12.60 -19.40 -2.27
CA CYS A 137 13.48 -18.95 -3.32
C CYS A 137 12.85 -19.29 -4.67
N PHE A 138 12.68 -18.28 -5.52
CA PHE A 138 12.16 -18.45 -6.88
C PHE A 138 13.03 -19.42 -7.70
N TYR A 139 14.33 -19.50 -7.44
CA TYR A 139 15.24 -20.33 -8.23
C TYR A 139 15.39 -21.76 -7.72
N CYS A 140 15.46 -21.99 -6.40
CA CYS A 140 15.84 -23.28 -5.82
C CYS A 140 14.84 -23.81 -4.78
N PHE A 141 13.66 -23.19 -4.68
CA PHE A 141 12.55 -23.59 -3.81
C PHE A 141 12.82 -23.56 -2.29
N ARG A 142 14.07 -23.35 -1.85
CA ARG A 142 14.45 -23.28 -0.44
C ARG A 142 13.67 -22.18 0.29
N PHE A 143 13.26 -22.45 1.52
CA PHE A 143 12.62 -21.46 2.38
C PHE A 143 13.55 -20.29 2.70
N LEU A 144 12.99 -19.09 2.63
CA LEU A 144 13.65 -17.83 2.88
C LEU A 144 13.37 -17.39 4.32
N THR A 145 14.44 -17.16 5.08
CA THR A 145 14.35 -16.47 6.37
C THR A 145 14.69 -15.00 6.21
N VAL A 146 14.37 -14.18 7.21
CA VAL A 146 14.68 -12.74 7.20
C VAL A 146 16.18 -12.47 6.99
N ARG A 147 17.05 -13.39 7.40
CA ARG A 147 18.52 -13.24 7.30
C ARG A 147 19.11 -13.66 5.95
N VAL A 148 18.44 -14.55 5.20
CA VAL A 148 19.01 -15.19 3.99
C VAL A 148 18.16 -14.95 2.74
N ARG A 149 17.42 -13.84 2.71
CA ARG A 149 16.53 -13.47 1.62
C ARG A 149 16.98 -12.20 0.92
N ALA A 150 16.88 -12.20 -0.41
CA ALA A 150 17.14 -11.06 -1.27
C ALA A 150 16.02 -10.92 -2.31
N LEU A 151 15.99 -9.77 -2.98
CA LEU A 151 15.26 -9.63 -4.23
C LEU A 151 16.27 -9.65 -5.36
N ASP A 152 15.87 -10.18 -6.50
CA ASP A 152 16.69 -10.28 -7.69
C ASP A 152 15.90 -9.94 -8.94
N HIS A 153 16.61 -9.46 -9.96
CA HIS A 153 16.08 -9.13 -11.26
C HIS A 153 16.18 -10.35 -12.18
N VAL A 154 15.04 -10.82 -12.72
CA VAL A 154 14.96 -11.97 -13.64
C VAL A 154 15.75 -11.68 -14.91
N VAL A 155 15.52 -10.51 -15.51
CA VAL A 155 16.38 -9.86 -16.50
C VAL A 155 17.27 -8.87 -15.75
N PRO A 156 18.61 -9.03 -15.78
CA PRO A 156 19.53 -8.22 -14.99
C PRO A 156 19.49 -6.73 -15.37
N LYS A 157 19.87 -5.86 -14.43
CA LYS A 157 19.94 -4.41 -14.68
C LYS A 157 20.91 -4.05 -15.80
N ALA A 158 22.02 -4.78 -15.92
CA ALA A 158 22.98 -4.58 -17.02
C ALA A 158 22.35 -4.79 -18.42
N ALA A 159 21.25 -5.55 -18.50
CA ALA A 159 20.45 -5.75 -19.71
C ALA A 159 19.17 -4.90 -19.73
N ASN A 160 19.16 -3.76 -19.01
CA ASN A 160 18.01 -2.84 -18.87
C ASN A 160 16.75 -3.48 -18.24
N GLY A 161 16.92 -4.49 -17.38
CA GLY A 161 15.82 -5.07 -16.64
C GLY A 161 15.17 -4.08 -15.67
N GLU A 162 13.86 -3.92 -15.77
CA GLU A 162 13.08 -3.01 -14.91
C GLU A 162 12.98 -3.52 -13.47
N SER A 163 12.74 -2.62 -12.51
CA SER A 163 12.49 -2.98 -11.11
C SER A 163 11.00 -3.21 -10.77
N SER A 164 10.16 -3.45 -11.79
CA SER A 164 8.74 -3.74 -11.64
C SER A 164 8.50 -5.17 -11.15
N TYR A 165 7.29 -5.48 -10.65
CA TYR A 165 7.00 -6.82 -10.12
C TYR A 165 7.13 -7.94 -11.18
N ARG A 166 7.04 -7.59 -12.47
CA ARG A 166 7.17 -8.51 -13.61
C ARG A 166 8.61 -8.98 -13.86
N ASN A 167 9.58 -8.30 -13.25
CA ASN A 167 10.99 -8.63 -13.40
C ASN A 167 11.69 -8.86 -12.07
N VAL A 168 10.99 -8.71 -10.94
CA VAL A 168 11.58 -8.86 -9.61
C VAL A 168 11.00 -10.08 -8.89
N VAL A 169 11.88 -10.92 -8.33
CA VAL A 169 11.53 -12.15 -7.61
C VAL A 169 12.22 -12.21 -6.25
N ALA A 170 11.69 -13.03 -5.34
CA ALA A 170 12.36 -13.36 -4.10
C ALA A 170 13.35 -14.51 -4.30
N CYS A 171 14.57 -14.38 -3.80
CA CYS A 171 15.59 -15.41 -3.89
C CYS A 171 16.39 -15.54 -2.59
N CYS A 172 17.12 -16.64 -2.45
CA CYS A 172 18.09 -16.77 -1.36
C CYS A 172 19.40 -16.06 -1.74
N THR A 173 20.17 -15.65 -0.74
CA THR A 173 21.45 -14.95 -0.96
C THR A 173 22.46 -15.76 -1.78
N ASP A 174 22.47 -17.10 -1.62
CA ASP A 174 23.29 -18.03 -2.41
C ASP A 174 22.94 -17.97 -3.90
N CYS A 175 21.65 -18.16 -4.25
CA CYS A 175 21.21 -18.07 -5.63
C CYS A 175 21.42 -16.67 -6.22
N ASN A 176 21.15 -15.62 -5.45
CA ASN A 176 21.36 -14.24 -5.88
C ASN A 176 22.83 -14.01 -6.30
N ALA A 177 23.77 -14.41 -5.46
CA ALA A 177 25.20 -14.26 -5.72
C ALA A 177 25.66 -15.11 -6.91
N ARG A 178 25.19 -16.36 -7.03
CA ARG A 178 25.58 -17.27 -8.11
C ARG A 178 25.00 -16.91 -9.47
N LYS A 179 23.80 -16.32 -9.49
CA LYS A 179 23.19 -15.80 -10.71
C LYS A 179 23.94 -14.58 -11.21
N GLY A 180 24.21 -13.61 -10.33
CA GLY A 180 24.82 -12.34 -10.72
C GLY A 180 24.05 -11.69 -11.88
N GLU A 181 24.78 -11.23 -12.89
CA GLU A 181 24.24 -10.55 -14.08
C GLU A 181 23.75 -11.51 -15.19
N LYS A 182 23.55 -12.80 -14.90
CA LYS A 182 22.93 -13.73 -15.87
C LYS A 182 21.42 -13.55 -15.91
N ALA A 183 20.81 -13.83 -17.06
CA ALA A 183 19.36 -13.97 -17.16
C ALA A 183 18.89 -15.18 -16.33
N ALA A 184 17.68 -15.10 -15.78
CA ALA A 184 17.10 -16.16 -14.95
C ALA A 184 17.05 -17.51 -15.68
N GLU A 185 16.67 -17.51 -16.97
CA GLU A 185 16.57 -18.75 -17.75
C GLU A 185 17.91 -19.47 -17.86
N ASP A 186 19.00 -18.75 -18.15
CA ASP A 186 20.35 -19.30 -18.20
C ASP A 186 20.80 -19.84 -16.85
N PHE A 187 20.45 -19.12 -15.78
CA PHE A 187 20.77 -19.54 -14.43
C PHE A 187 19.99 -20.79 -14.01
N LEU A 188 18.71 -20.93 -14.38
CA LEU A 188 17.93 -22.14 -14.14
C LEU A 188 18.55 -23.35 -14.85
N ARG A 189 18.96 -23.20 -16.11
CA ARG A 189 19.69 -24.25 -16.86
C ARG A 189 21.03 -24.59 -16.23
N GLN A 190 21.73 -23.62 -15.64
CA GLN A 190 22.93 -23.89 -14.86
C GLN A 190 22.61 -24.71 -13.60
N LEU A 191 21.59 -24.33 -12.83
CA LEU A 191 21.20 -25.08 -11.64
C LEU A 191 20.82 -26.53 -11.96
N PHE A 192 20.14 -26.76 -13.09
CA PHE A 192 19.84 -28.09 -13.59
C PHE A 192 21.10 -28.90 -13.92
N ARG A 193 22.04 -28.31 -14.68
CA ARG A 193 23.34 -28.96 -15.00
C ARG A 193 24.17 -29.29 -13.76
N GLU A 194 24.03 -28.49 -12.70
CA GLU A 194 24.69 -28.71 -11.41
C GLU A 194 23.95 -29.71 -10.51
N GLY A 195 22.82 -30.28 -10.95
CA GLY A 195 22.00 -31.21 -10.18
C GLY A 195 21.30 -30.55 -8.98
N ARG A 196 21.17 -29.23 -8.97
CA ARG A 196 20.47 -28.46 -7.93
C ARG A 196 18.97 -28.32 -8.18
N LEU A 197 18.55 -28.54 -9.42
CA LEU A 197 17.16 -28.68 -9.83
C LEU A 197 17.01 -30.00 -10.60
N ASN A 198 15.87 -30.66 -10.46
CA ASN A 198 15.47 -31.72 -11.38
C ASN A 198 14.77 -31.13 -12.63
N GLY A 199 14.42 -31.99 -13.59
CA GLY A 199 13.81 -31.57 -14.86
C GLY A 199 12.47 -30.87 -14.67
N ASP A 200 11.58 -31.47 -13.86
CA ASP A 200 10.24 -30.94 -13.58
C ASP A 200 10.31 -29.57 -12.88
N GLU A 201 11.21 -29.43 -11.90
CA GLU A 201 11.46 -28.18 -11.19
C GLU A 201 11.99 -27.08 -12.11
N MET A 202 12.89 -27.42 -13.04
CA MET A 202 13.40 -26.47 -14.03
C MET A 202 12.27 -26.00 -14.95
N ASP A 203 11.46 -26.92 -15.47
CA ASP A 203 10.36 -26.61 -16.37
C ASP A 203 9.27 -25.78 -15.68
N GLU A 204 8.97 -26.07 -14.41
CA GLU A 204 8.09 -25.25 -13.57
C GLU A 204 8.62 -23.81 -13.48
N ARG A 205 9.92 -23.62 -13.26
CA ARG A 205 10.51 -22.28 -13.13
C ARG A 205 10.61 -21.52 -14.43
N LEU A 206 10.92 -22.18 -15.54
CA LEU A 206 10.88 -21.55 -16.86
C LEU A 206 9.45 -21.08 -17.20
N ARG A 207 8.42 -21.86 -16.83
CA ARG A 207 7.03 -21.42 -16.96
C ARG A 207 6.73 -20.21 -16.07
N ALA A 208 7.14 -20.26 -14.81
CA ALA A 208 6.94 -19.16 -13.87
C ALA A 208 7.62 -17.85 -14.32
N VAL A 209 8.80 -17.92 -14.97
CA VAL A 209 9.47 -16.75 -15.58
C VAL A 209 8.60 -16.11 -16.65
N LYS A 210 8.01 -16.92 -17.54
CA LYS A 210 7.10 -16.42 -18.58
C LYS A 210 5.84 -15.81 -17.98
N GLU A 211 5.22 -16.48 -17.01
CA GLU A 211 4.02 -15.98 -16.33
C GLU A 211 4.27 -14.66 -15.57
N LEU A 212 5.46 -14.52 -15.00
CA LEU A 212 5.90 -13.28 -14.36
C LEU A 212 5.98 -12.13 -15.37
N ALA A 213 6.64 -12.36 -16.52
CA ALA A 213 6.77 -11.38 -17.60
C ALA A 213 5.40 -10.99 -18.21
N ASP A 214 4.49 -11.95 -18.34
CA ASP A 214 3.11 -11.74 -18.79
C ASP A 214 2.27 -10.92 -17.78
N GLY A 215 2.76 -10.70 -16.56
CA GLY A 215 2.06 -9.98 -15.50
C GLY A 215 1.03 -10.81 -14.73
N LYS A 216 1.05 -12.15 -14.86
CA LYS A 216 0.11 -13.04 -14.15
C LYS A 216 0.40 -13.13 -12.65
N CYS A 217 1.65 -12.83 -12.25
CA CYS A 217 2.15 -12.98 -10.89
C CYS A 217 2.14 -11.65 -10.10
N LYS A 218 0.97 -11.00 -10.00
CA LYS A 218 0.84 -9.71 -9.30
C LYS A 218 0.93 -9.88 -7.77
N PRO A 219 1.79 -9.13 -7.06
CA PRO A 219 1.90 -9.23 -5.61
C PRO A 219 0.70 -8.58 -4.90
N ASP A 220 0.26 -9.18 -3.80
CA ASP A 220 -0.74 -8.59 -2.91
C ASP A 220 -0.10 -7.50 -2.04
N LEU A 221 -0.70 -6.31 -2.03
CA LEU A 221 -0.20 -5.11 -1.35
C LEU A 221 -1.04 -4.69 -0.15
N ALA A 222 -2.03 -5.50 0.21
CA ALA A 222 -2.86 -5.27 1.37
C ALA A 222 -2.00 -5.07 2.64
N PRO A 223 -2.34 -4.08 3.49
CA PRO A 223 -1.63 -3.89 4.75
C PRO A 223 -1.75 -5.13 5.64
N LEU A 224 -0.69 -5.40 6.40
CA LEU A 224 -0.63 -6.50 7.36
C LEU A 224 -1.58 -6.22 8.54
N ASN A 225 -2.88 -6.46 8.36
CA ASN A 225 -3.82 -6.44 9.48
C ASN A 225 -3.69 -7.76 10.25
N GLY A 226 -2.95 -7.73 11.36
CA GLY A 226 -3.12 -8.65 12.50
C GLY A 226 -2.61 -10.08 12.33
N ARG A 227 -1.58 -10.43 13.11
CA ARG A 227 -1.17 -11.79 13.51
C ARG A 227 -1.16 -12.84 12.39
N HIS A 228 -0.07 -12.88 11.61
CA HIS A 228 0.30 -14.14 10.97
C HIS A 228 0.54 -15.19 12.06
N LYS A 229 -0.32 -16.21 12.12
CA LYS A 229 0.01 -17.47 12.77
C LYS A 229 1.38 -17.88 12.22
N ARG A 230 2.38 -18.05 13.10
CA ARG A 230 3.65 -18.66 12.72
C ARG A 230 3.28 -19.94 11.97
N GLY A 231 3.68 -20.03 10.70
CA GLY A 231 3.54 -21.27 9.94
C GLY A 231 4.19 -22.42 10.73
N PRO A 232 3.80 -23.68 10.44
CA PRO A 232 4.35 -24.83 11.15
C PRO A 232 5.88 -24.73 11.20
N ARG A 233 6.41 -24.88 12.41
CA ARG A 233 7.86 -24.90 12.65
C ARG A 233 8.44 -26.00 11.74
N PRO A 234 9.53 -25.74 10.99
CA PRO A 234 10.07 -26.70 10.03
C PRO A 234 10.33 -28.04 10.70
N LEU A 235 9.93 -29.13 10.05
CA LEU A 235 10.44 -30.46 10.38
C LEU A 235 11.94 -30.48 10.06
N ASP A 236 12.70 -30.96 11.02
CA ASP A 236 14.15 -31.07 10.96
C ASP A 236 14.58 -31.98 9.78
N PRO A 237 15.38 -31.47 8.81
CA PRO A 237 15.91 -32.26 7.70
C PRO A 237 16.78 -33.44 8.14
N SER A 238 17.23 -33.48 9.41
CA SER A 238 18.05 -34.57 9.95
C SER A 238 17.33 -35.92 10.07
N ARG A 239 16.00 -35.98 9.90
CA ARG A 239 15.20 -37.22 10.07
C ARG A 239 14.96 -38.05 8.81
N HIS A 240 15.47 -37.65 7.65
CA HIS A 240 15.39 -38.45 6.42
C HIS A 240 16.77 -38.76 5.81
N ALA A 241 17.78 -38.97 6.66
CA ALA A 241 18.93 -39.78 6.29
C ALA A 241 18.56 -41.27 6.39
N GLY A 242 17.70 -41.72 5.47
CA GLY A 242 17.51 -43.14 5.21
C GLY A 242 18.75 -43.68 4.50
N THR A 243 19.57 -44.41 5.25
CA THR A 243 20.47 -45.49 4.82
C THR A 243 20.71 -45.59 3.31
N ARG A 244 21.77 -44.95 2.81
CA ARG A 244 22.46 -45.43 1.61
C ARG A 244 23.50 -46.44 2.09
N GLU A 245 23.11 -47.72 2.06
CA GLU A 245 24.05 -48.81 2.20
C GLU A 245 25.12 -48.69 1.11
N ALA A 246 26.37 -48.81 1.54
CA ALA A 246 27.50 -49.09 0.70
C ALA A 246 27.22 -50.37 -0.09
N ARG A 247 27.38 -50.32 -1.41
CA ARG A 247 27.62 -51.52 -2.20
C ARG A 247 29.08 -51.50 -2.60
N ASP A 248 29.72 -52.58 -2.18
CA ASP A 248 31.14 -52.79 -2.09
C ASP A 248 31.84 -52.82 -3.45
N LEU A 249 33.10 -52.41 -3.38
CA LEU A 249 34.17 -52.83 -4.27
C LEU A 249 34.41 -54.34 -4.07
N CYS A 250 34.31 -55.10 -5.16
CA CYS A 250 35.09 -56.29 -5.46
C CYS A 250 35.12 -56.45 -6.98
#